data_AF-S2K7V9-F1
#
_entry.id   AF-S2K7V9-F1
#
_cell.length_a   1.000
_cell.length_b   1.000
_cell.length_c   1.000
_cell.angle_alpha   90.00
_cell.angle_beta   90.00
_cell.angle_gamma   90.00
#
_symmetry.space_group_name_H-M   'P 1'
#
loop_
_entity.id
_entity.type
_entity.pdbx_description
1 polymer ?
#
loop_
_entity_poly.entity_id
_entity_poly.type
_entity_poly.pdbx_seq_one_letter_code
_entity_poly.pdbx_strand_id
1 'polypeptide(L)'
;MATDNLACTKGLQAWEARRKAWTEPNQHYLDKQNSAPAIAEKYDVAFKQEVQQKAIYKQLVHQHKILKTPISLKYIIPILVTGWQEDGVWPKGEMVQERSD
;
A
#
# COMPACT_ATOMS: atom_id res chain seq x y z
N MET A 1 -21.66 -34.09 -21.87
CA MET A 1 -21.12 -34.26 -20.50
C MET A 1 -20.22 -33.07 -20.24
N ALA A 2 -20.65 -32.13 -19.40
CA ALA A 2 -20.02 -30.83 -19.21
C ALA A 2 -19.13 -30.85 -17.95
N THR A 3 -17.82 -30.97 -18.12
CA THR A 3 -16.86 -30.99 -17.01
C THR A 3 -15.77 -29.92 -17.14
N ASP A 4 -16.05 -28.80 -17.83
CA ASP A 4 -15.07 -27.71 -17.99
C ASP A 4 -15.35 -26.47 -17.11
N ASN A 5 -16.48 -26.42 -16.40
CA ASN A 5 -16.89 -25.22 -15.63
C ASN A 5 -16.42 -25.20 -14.15
N LEU A 6 -15.76 -26.24 -13.66
CA LEU A 6 -15.38 -26.37 -12.23
C LEU A 6 -13.99 -25.80 -11.87
N ALA A 7 -13.12 -25.55 -12.86
CA ALA A 7 -11.80 -24.99 -12.62
C ALA A 7 -11.82 -23.45 -12.52
N CYS A 8 -12.70 -22.79 -13.29
CA CYS A 8 -12.80 -21.33 -13.35
C CYS A 8 -13.33 -20.70 -12.05
N THR A 9 -14.19 -21.42 -11.32
CA THR A 9 -14.82 -20.94 -10.08
C THR A 9 -13.89 -20.93 -8.86
N LYS A 10 -12.90 -21.85 -8.79
CA LYS A 10 -11.93 -21.89 -7.68
C LYS A 10 -11.02 -20.66 -7.65
N GLY A 11 -10.55 -20.21 -8.81
CA GLY A 11 -9.72 -19.01 -8.92
C GLY A 11 -10.50 -17.75 -8.51
N LEU A 12 -11.74 -17.63 -8.98
CA LEU A 12 -12.62 -16.51 -8.64
C LEU A 12 -12.95 -16.48 -7.13
N GLN A 13 -13.34 -17.61 -6.54
CA GLN A 13 -13.61 -17.70 -5.10
C GLN A 13 -12.38 -17.34 -4.25
N ALA A 14 -11.19 -17.81 -4.64
CA ALA A 14 -9.95 -17.47 -3.93
C ALA A 14 -9.56 -15.99 -4.07
N TRP A 15 -9.91 -15.35 -5.20
CA TRP A 15 -9.71 -13.91 -5.39
C TRP A 15 -10.72 -13.10 -4.58
N GLU A 16 -12.00 -13.47 -4.62
CA GLU A 16 -13.07 -12.80 -3.86
C GLU A 16 -12.84 -12.90 -2.35
N ALA A 17 -12.40 -14.06 -1.85
CA ALA A 17 -12.07 -14.23 -0.43
C ALA A 17 -10.92 -13.31 0.00
N ARG A 18 -9.86 -13.20 -0.81
CA ARG A 18 -8.73 -12.30 -0.53
C ARG A 18 -9.14 -10.84 -0.60
N ARG A 19 -9.89 -10.46 -1.65
CA ARG A 19 -10.41 -9.10 -1.80
C ARG A 19 -11.27 -8.73 -0.59
N LYS A 20 -12.19 -9.60 -0.19
CA LYS A 20 -13.08 -9.39 0.95
C LYS A 20 -12.27 -9.22 2.25
N ALA A 21 -11.27 -10.06 2.50
CA ALA A 21 -10.39 -9.92 3.66
C ALA A 21 -9.57 -8.60 3.64
N TRP A 22 -9.29 -8.04 2.47
CA TRP A 22 -8.59 -6.76 2.34
C TRP A 22 -9.52 -5.55 2.45
N THR A 23 -10.78 -5.69 2.01
CA THR A 23 -11.76 -4.59 1.99
C THR A 23 -12.65 -4.54 3.22
N GLU A 24 -12.80 -5.66 3.94
CA GLU A 24 -13.55 -5.66 5.19
C GLU A 24 -12.76 -4.90 6.26
N PRO A 25 -13.32 -3.79 6.79
CA PRO A 25 -12.66 -3.04 7.82
C PRO A 25 -12.57 -3.92 9.07
N ASN A 26 -11.37 -4.28 9.45
CA ASN A 26 -11.13 -5.01 10.69
C ASN A 26 -11.56 -4.11 11.86
N GLN A 27 -12.42 -4.62 12.74
CA GLN A 27 -12.98 -3.87 13.89
C GLN A 27 -11.91 -3.12 14.69
N HIS A 28 -10.73 -3.74 14.86
CA HIS A 28 -9.60 -3.15 15.58
C HIS A 28 -9.01 -1.89 14.88
N TYR A 29 -9.20 -1.75 13.56
CA TYR A 29 -8.83 -0.54 12.82
C TYR A 29 -9.88 0.56 12.95
N LEU A 30 -11.16 0.20 13.00
CA LEU A 30 -12.26 1.15 13.23
C LEU A 30 -12.14 1.81 14.62
N ASP A 31 -11.80 1.04 15.64
CA ASP A 31 -11.60 1.55 17.00
C ASP A 31 -10.44 2.56 17.10
N LYS A 32 -9.43 2.43 16.22
CA LYS A 32 -8.29 3.37 16.14
C LYS A 32 -8.51 4.54 15.19
N GLN A 33 -9.63 4.60 14.48
CA GLN A 33 -9.94 5.65 13.51
C GLN A 33 -9.99 7.05 14.15
N ASN A 34 -10.36 7.14 15.44
CA ASN A 34 -10.34 8.39 16.20
C ASN A 34 -8.93 8.98 16.41
N SER A 35 -7.87 8.18 16.23
CA SER A 35 -6.47 8.63 16.29
C SER A 35 -5.86 8.98 14.92
N ALA A 36 -6.61 8.76 13.83
CA ALA A 36 -6.17 9.02 12.46
C ALA A 36 -5.65 10.45 12.20
N PRO A 37 -6.25 11.55 12.73
CA PRO A 37 -5.74 12.89 12.45
C PRO A 37 -4.35 13.15 13.06
N ALA A 38 -4.10 12.67 14.29
CA ALA A 38 -2.78 12.81 14.93
C ALA A 38 -1.69 11.97 14.24
N ILE A 39 -2.09 10.81 13.68
CA ILE A 39 -1.20 9.96 12.89
C ILE A 39 -0.85 10.65 11.56
N ALA A 40 -1.82 11.28 10.90
CA ALA A 40 -1.60 11.97 9.63
C ALA A 40 -0.61 13.15 9.77
N GLU A 41 -0.75 13.96 10.82
CA GLU A 41 0.11 15.14 11.03
C GLU A 41 1.58 14.77 11.28
N LYS A 42 1.84 13.73 12.09
CA LYS A 42 3.20 13.22 12.34
C LYS A 42 3.88 12.74 11.05
N TYR A 43 3.11 12.16 10.14
CA TYR A 43 3.60 11.60 8.90
C TYR A 43 3.72 12.64 7.77
N ASP A 44 2.88 13.68 7.74
CA ASP A 44 2.97 14.76 6.75
C ASP A 44 4.32 15.50 6.78
N VAL A 45 4.96 15.61 7.95
CA VAL A 45 6.29 16.23 8.08
C VAL A 45 7.41 15.25 7.72
N ALA A 46 7.32 14.01 8.18
CA ALA A 46 8.36 12.99 7.96
C ALA A 46 8.43 12.54 6.48
N PHE A 47 7.29 12.43 5.79
CA PHE A 47 7.24 11.96 4.40
C PHE A 47 7.52 13.04 3.36
N LYS A 48 7.68 14.31 3.72
CA LYS A 48 8.14 15.34 2.77
C LYS A 48 9.64 15.24 2.46
N GLN A 49 10.41 14.52 3.29
CA GLN A 49 11.85 14.38 3.11
C GLN A 49 12.18 13.13 2.30
N GLU A 50 12.80 13.31 1.13
CA GLU A 50 13.20 12.23 0.22
C GLU A 50 14.12 11.19 0.90
N VAL A 51 15.01 11.65 1.80
CA VAL A 51 15.92 10.78 2.57
C VAL A 51 15.14 9.79 3.45
N GLN A 52 14.06 10.25 4.09
CA GLN A 52 13.23 9.38 4.93
C GLN A 52 12.40 8.40 4.09
N GLN A 53 11.90 8.85 2.95
CA GLN A 53 11.21 7.97 2.00
C GLN A 53 12.11 6.82 1.55
N LYS A 54 13.36 7.09 1.15
CA LYS A 54 14.33 6.05 0.78
C LYS A 54 14.62 5.08 1.92
N ALA A 55 14.77 5.58 3.14
CA ALA A 55 15.00 4.73 4.32
C ALA A 55 13.82 3.77 4.56
N ILE A 56 12.59 4.28 4.47
CA ILE A 56 11.36 3.49 4.67
C ILE A 56 11.16 2.51 3.51
N TYR A 57 11.44 2.92 2.28
CA TYR A 57 11.46 2.03 1.12
C TYR A 57 12.39 0.84 1.35
N LYS A 58 13.65 1.08 1.76
CA LYS A 58 14.62 0.02 2.04
C LYS A 58 14.13 -0.91 3.16
N GLN A 59 13.48 -0.39 4.19
CA GLN A 59 12.89 -1.22 5.25
C GLN A 59 11.74 -2.10 4.74
N LEU A 60 10.87 -1.57 3.89
CA LEU A 60 9.71 -2.27 3.37
C LEU A 60 10.06 -3.29 2.28
N VAL A 61 10.82 -2.85 1.27
CA VAL A 61 11.03 -3.61 0.04
C VAL A 61 12.27 -4.49 0.12
N HIS A 62 13.38 -4.01 0.71
CA HIS A 62 14.59 -4.82 0.80
C HIS A 62 14.66 -5.65 2.08
N GLN A 63 14.19 -5.12 3.21
CA GLN A 63 14.28 -5.79 4.51
C GLN A 63 12.98 -6.51 4.92
N HIS A 64 11.89 -6.36 4.15
CA HIS A 64 10.57 -6.93 4.44
C HIS A 64 10.10 -6.68 5.90
N LYS A 65 10.48 -5.54 6.48
CA LYS A 65 10.11 -5.22 7.85
C LYS A 65 8.66 -4.79 7.94
N ILE A 66 7.97 -5.34 8.93
CA ILE A 66 6.62 -4.92 9.29
C ILE A 66 6.71 -3.60 10.05
N LEU A 67 5.94 -2.61 9.60
CA LEU A 67 5.86 -1.32 10.28
C LEU A 67 5.16 -1.48 11.62
N LYS A 68 5.78 -0.95 12.69
CA LYS A 68 5.22 -0.98 14.04
C LYS A 68 3.92 -0.17 14.15
N THR A 69 3.82 0.86 13.31
CA THR A 69 2.65 1.74 13.22
C THR A 69 2.09 1.69 11.81
N PRO A 70 0.77 1.57 11.65
CA PRO A 70 0.15 1.64 10.33
C PRO A 70 0.46 3.00 9.70
N ILE A 71 0.85 2.98 8.43
CA ILE A 71 1.05 4.18 7.61
C ILE A 71 -0.19 4.35 6.73
N SER A 72 -0.64 5.59 6.57
CA SER A 72 -1.74 5.88 5.64
C SER A 72 -1.30 5.59 4.21
N LEU A 73 -2.16 4.93 3.45
CA LEU A 73 -1.87 4.51 2.09
C LEU A 73 -1.47 5.70 1.19
N LYS A 74 -1.97 6.92 1.46
CA LYS A 74 -1.59 8.14 0.71
C LYS A 74 -0.08 8.41 0.70
N TYR A 75 0.65 7.95 1.71
CA TYR A 75 2.11 8.14 1.79
C TYR A 75 2.90 6.99 1.20
N ILE A 76 2.30 5.81 1.04
CA ILE A 76 3.04 4.63 0.59
C ILE A 76 3.46 4.78 -0.87
N ILE A 77 2.60 5.36 -1.71
CA ILE A 77 2.86 5.51 -3.14
C ILE A 77 4.09 6.41 -3.37
N PRO A 78 4.18 7.63 -2.80
CA PRO A 78 5.38 8.45 -2.92
C PRO A 78 6.66 7.74 -2.47
N ILE A 79 6.63 6.98 -1.37
CA ILE A 79 7.78 6.23 -0.86
C ILE A 79 8.27 5.19 -1.88
N LEU A 80 7.32 4.43 -2.44
CA LEU A 80 7.62 3.39 -3.43
C LEU A 80 8.18 4.00 -4.72
N VAL A 81 7.58 5.07 -5.21
CA VAL A 81 8.06 5.77 -6.41
C VAL A 81 9.49 6.29 -6.21
N THR A 82 9.77 6.93 -5.08
CA THR A 82 11.12 7.43 -4.77
C THR A 82 12.16 6.30 -4.73
N GLY A 83 11.81 5.14 -4.15
CA GLY A 83 12.69 3.98 -4.13
C GLY A 83 12.88 3.34 -5.50
N TRP A 84 11.80 3.16 -6.28
CA TRP A 84 11.90 2.61 -7.64
C TRP A 84 12.67 3.52 -8.59
N GLN A 85 12.63 4.84 -8.41
CA GLN A 85 13.47 5.78 -9.13
C GLN A 85 14.95 5.69 -8.72
N GLU A 86 15.24 5.36 -7.45
CA GLU A 86 16.60 5.07 -6.96
C GLU A 86 17.14 3.78 -7.58
N ASP A 87 16.31 2.74 -7.64
CA ASP A 87 16.68 1.42 -8.20
C ASP A 87 16.66 1.38 -9.74
N GLY A 88 16.23 2.46 -10.39
CA GLY A 88 16.13 2.54 -11.85
C GLY A 88 14.99 1.71 -12.45
N VAL A 89 14.09 1.19 -11.62
CA VAL A 89 12.89 0.44 -12.02
C VAL A 89 11.79 1.38 -12.51
N TRP A 90 11.76 2.62 -12.01
CA TRP A 90 10.80 3.65 -12.41
C TRP A 90 11.50 4.83 -13.13
N PRO A 91 10.94 5.36 -14.23
CA PRO A 91 11.54 6.48 -14.96
C PRO A 91 11.63 7.75 -14.10
N LYS A 92 12.78 8.42 -14.15
CA LYS A 92 12.95 9.73 -13.50
C LYS A 92 12.14 10.78 -14.25
N GLY A 93 11.21 11.44 -13.57
CA GLY A 93 10.38 12.52 -14.13
C GLY A 93 8.94 12.12 -14.48
N GLU A 94 8.58 10.85 -14.35
CA GLU A 94 7.19 10.42 -14.54
C GLU A 94 6.44 10.54 -13.21
N MET A 95 5.72 11.66 -13.03
CA MET A 95 4.78 11.82 -11.92
C MET A 95 3.49 11.07 -12.26
N VAL A 96 3.02 10.22 -11.34
CA VAL A 96 1.72 9.57 -11.46
C VAL A 96 0.67 10.67 -11.52
N GLN A 97 0.12 10.92 -12.71
CA GLN A 97 -1.06 11.77 -12.87
C GLN A 97 -2.19 11.09 -12.11
N GLU A 98 -2.64 11.69 -11.01
CA GLU A 98 -3.93 11.35 -10.44
C GLU A 98 -4.97 11.65 -11.51
N ARG A 99 -5.48 10.59 -12.15
CA ARG A 99 -6.68 10.72 -12.98
C ARG A 99 -7.81 11.04 -12.02
N SER A 100 -8.25 12.30 -12.05
CA SER A 100 -9.52 12.70 -11.51
C SER A 100 -10.60 12.14 -12.43
N ASP A 101 -11.25 11.05 -11.99
CA ASP A 101 -12.58 10.66 -12.45
C ASP A 101 -13.63 11.30 -11.53
#